data_AF-A0A3A5WM65-F1
#
_entry.id   AF-A0A3A5WM65-F1
#
_cell.length_a   1.000
_cell.length_b   1.000
_cell.length_c   1.000
_cell.angle_alpha   90.00
_cell.angle_beta   90.00
_cell.angle_gamma   90.00
#
_symmetry.space_group_name_H-M   'P 1'
#
loop_
_entity.id
_entity.type
_entity.pdbx_description
1 polymer ?
#
loop_
_entity_poly.entity_id
_entity_poly.type
_entity_poly.pdbx_seq_one_letter_code
_entity_poly.pdbx_strand_id
1 'polypeptide(L)'
;HYHSMEIGAMRGMAKHSPWLATSMMFAWMASLGLPLLAGFVAELMMFLALWYFIAAEGWSVLWMVGPAFVLAITAAYYLWSMQRTIFEGGDDTQPPASLHGQPVPDITGAEKWAMVVMAAFTILFGVMPWIALDMMHGWTEAFFETLLIPILKGGA
;
A
#
# COMPACT_ATOMS: atom_id res chain seq x y z
N HIS A 1 -7.46 18.38 10.66
CA HIS A 1 -6.07 18.83 10.93
C HIS A 1 -5.50 19.68 9.79
N TYR A 2 -5.53 19.23 8.53
CA TYR A 2 -5.18 20.05 7.38
C TYR A 2 -6.44 20.26 6.51
N HIS A 3 -6.98 21.48 6.45
CA HIS A 3 -8.14 21.80 5.61
C HIS A 3 -7.69 22.17 4.18
N SER A 4 -6.84 21.33 3.58
CA SER A 4 -6.36 21.46 2.21
C SER A 4 -5.92 20.08 1.70
N MET A 5 -6.31 19.74 0.47
CA MET A 5 -5.91 18.51 -0.23
C MET A 5 -4.74 18.75 -1.19
N GLU A 6 -4.25 19.98 -1.27
CA GLU A 6 -3.15 20.36 -2.14
C GLU A 6 -1.82 19.85 -1.58
N ILE A 7 -1.13 19.02 -2.35
CA ILE A 7 0.20 18.47 -2.00
C ILE A 7 1.16 19.62 -1.67
N GLY A 8 1.08 20.74 -2.41
CA GLY A 8 1.91 21.92 -2.18
C GLY A 8 1.67 22.61 -0.83
N ALA A 9 0.46 22.50 -0.26
CA ALA A 9 0.10 23.09 1.02
C ALA A 9 0.38 22.16 2.21
N MET A 10 0.69 20.89 1.96
CA MET A 10 1.00 19.88 3.00
C MET A 10 2.50 19.61 3.14
N ARG A 11 3.36 20.39 2.47
CA ARG A 11 4.82 20.27 2.52
C ARG A 11 5.34 20.48 3.94
N GLY A 12 6.31 19.68 4.35
CA GLY A 12 7.01 19.79 5.62
C GLY A 12 6.22 19.21 6.80
N MET A 13 5.32 18.27 6.54
CA MET A 13 4.50 17.61 7.56
C MET A 13 5.35 16.97 8.67
N ALA A 14 6.56 16.49 8.36
CA ALA A 14 7.47 15.89 9.35
C ALA A 14 7.83 16.82 10.52
N LYS A 15 7.91 18.14 10.30
CA LYS A 15 8.27 19.14 11.34
C LYS A 15 7.07 19.50 12.22
N HIS A 16 5.86 19.50 11.65
CA HIS A 16 4.64 19.97 12.32
C HIS A 16 3.82 18.82 12.95
N SER A 17 3.78 17.65 12.32
CA SER A 17 3.03 16.47 12.76
C SER A 17 3.85 15.19 12.52
N PRO A 18 4.88 14.94 13.36
CA PRO A 18 5.84 13.86 13.14
C PRO A 18 5.21 12.47 13.21
N TRP A 19 4.16 12.29 14.02
CA TRP A 19 3.51 11.00 14.14
C TRP A 19 2.65 10.67 12.93
N LEU A 20 1.87 11.65 12.45
CA LEU A 20 1.13 11.51 11.20
C LEU A 20 2.09 11.21 10.04
N ALA A 21 3.15 12.01 9.90
CA ALA A 21 4.16 11.83 8.87
C ALA A 21 4.77 10.41 8.91
N THR A 22 5.13 9.91 10.10
CA THR A 22 5.71 8.57 10.25
C THR A 22 4.71 7.47 9.89
N SER A 23 3.46 7.58 10.34
CA SER A 23 2.41 6.60 10.01
C SER A 23 2.08 6.59 8.51
N MET A 24 2.05 7.76 7.87
CA MET A 24 1.82 7.91 6.44
C MET A 24 3.00 7.37 5.62
N MET A 25 4.23 7.65 6.04
CA MET A 25 5.43 7.07 5.46
C MET A 25 5.39 5.54 5.54
N PHE A 26 5.10 4.99 6.72
CA PHE A 26 4.96 3.54 6.90
C PHE A 26 3.87 2.94 6.01
N ALA A 27 2.71 3.58 5.90
CA ALA A 27 1.62 3.11 5.05
C ALA A 27 2.00 3.11 3.56
N TRP A 28 2.66 4.16 3.06
CA TRP A 28 3.18 4.18 1.70
C TRP A 28 4.23 3.09 1.46
N MET A 29 5.17 2.94 2.40
CA MET A 29 6.18 1.88 2.37
C MET A 29 5.56 0.48 2.37
N ALA A 30 4.47 0.27 3.10
CA ALA A 30 3.68 -0.96 3.07
C ALA A 30 3.01 -1.20 1.72
N SER A 31 2.46 -0.17 1.11
CA SER A 31 1.81 -0.25 -0.21
C SER A 31 2.81 -0.36 -1.37
N LEU A 32 4.08 -0.04 -1.16
CA LEU A 32 5.17 -0.25 -2.12
C LEU A 32 5.65 -1.70 -2.21
N GLY A 33 5.14 -2.58 -1.34
CA GLY A 33 5.60 -3.96 -1.29
C GLY A 33 7.01 -4.09 -0.70
N LEU A 34 7.32 -3.35 0.37
CA LEU A 34 8.56 -3.62 1.11
C LEU A 34 8.55 -5.03 1.73
N PRO A 35 9.69 -5.75 1.69
CA PRO A 35 9.81 -7.03 2.37
C PRO A 35 9.39 -6.92 3.83
N LEU A 36 8.77 -7.97 4.37
CA LEU A 36 8.21 -8.07 5.73
C LEU A 36 6.85 -7.35 5.95
N LEU A 37 6.31 -6.68 4.94
CA LEU A 37 4.97 -6.06 5.01
C LEU A 37 3.97 -6.87 4.17
N ALA A 38 2.71 -6.88 4.60
CA ALA A 38 1.65 -7.67 3.98
C ALA A 38 1.50 -7.43 2.47
N GLY A 39 1.70 -6.19 2.01
CA GLY A 39 1.63 -5.82 0.59
C GLY A 39 2.62 -6.59 -0.28
N PHE A 40 3.85 -6.80 0.20
CA PHE A 40 4.88 -7.55 -0.53
C PHE A 40 4.47 -9.01 -0.76
N VAL A 41 3.92 -9.65 0.28
CA VAL A 41 3.50 -11.06 0.17
C VAL A 41 2.39 -11.20 -0.88
N ALA A 42 1.41 -10.29 -0.86
CA ALA A 42 0.32 -10.31 -1.82
C ALA A 42 0.80 -10.12 -3.27
N GLU A 43 1.68 -9.14 -3.51
CA GLU A 43 2.24 -8.89 -4.84
C GLU A 43 3.12 -10.04 -5.33
N LEU A 44 3.95 -10.61 -4.45
CA LEU A 44 4.81 -11.74 -4.78
C LEU A 44 3.98 -12.99 -5.13
N MET A 45 2.94 -13.30 -4.34
CA MET A 45 2.02 -14.41 -4.64
C MET A 45 1.32 -14.22 -5.98
N MET A 46 0.89 -12.99 -6.30
CA MET A 46 0.26 -12.67 -7.58
C MET A 46 1.21 -12.92 -8.75
N PHE A 47 2.47 -12.48 -8.67
CA PHE A 47 3.45 -12.73 -9.72
C PHE A 47 3.80 -14.21 -9.87
N LEU A 48 3.93 -14.94 -8.76
CA LEU A 48 4.16 -16.39 -8.81
C LEU A 48 2.98 -17.09 -9.49
N ALA A 49 1.74 -16.75 -9.11
CA ALA A 49 0.54 -17.30 -9.74
C ALA A 49 0.49 -16.99 -11.25
N LEU A 50 0.78 -15.75 -11.64
CA LEU A 50 0.84 -15.35 -13.04
C LEU A 50 1.93 -16.12 -13.80
N TRP A 51 3.11 -16.30 -13.21
CA TRP A 51 4.19 -17.08 -13.81
C TRP A 51 3.77 -18.54 -14.06
N TYR A 52 3.18 -19.20 -13.06
CA TYR A 52 2.69 -20.58 -13.21
C TYR A 52 1.62 -20.68 -14.28
N PHE A 53 0.70 -19.71 -14.36
CA PHE A 53 -0.34 -19.67 -15.38
C PHE A 53 0.24 -19.50 -16.79
N ILE A 54 1.16 -18.55 -16.98
CA ILE A 54 1.84 -18.32 -18.27
C ILE A 54 2.61 -19.57 -18.71
N ALA A 55 3.33 -20.21 -17.78
CA ALA A 55 4.09 -21.42 -18.06
C ALA A 55 3.20 -22.62 -18.41
N ALA A 56 2.03 -22.75 -17.77
CA ALA A 56 1.07 -23.82 -18.05
C ALA A 56 0.37 -23.67 -19.41
N GLU A 57 -0.04 -22.45 -19.77
CA GLU A 57 -0.75 -22.15 -21.03
C GLU A 57 0.20 -21.87 -22.21
N GLY A 58 1.52 -21.87 -21.98
CA GLY A 58 2.53 -21.60 -23.01
C GLY A 58 2.51 -20.16 -23.53
N TRP A 59 2.02 -19.21 -22.73
CA TRP A 59 1.96 -17.80 -23.09
C TRP A 59 3.36 -17.16 -23.06
N SER A 60 3.52 -16.03 -23.74
CA SER A 60 4.78 -15.29 -23.71
C SER A 60 5.04 -14.65 -22.34
N VAL A 61 6.30 -14.70 -21.89
CA VAL A 61 6.76 -14.01 -20.67
C VAL A 61 6.50 -12.49 -20.72
N LEU A 62 6.31 -11.92 -21.92
CA LEU A 62 5.96 -10.51 -22.11
C LEU A 62 4.68 -10.09 -21.37
N TRP A 63 3.77 -11.02 -21.05
CA TRP A 63 2.58 -10.73 -20.25
C TRP A 63 2.90 -10.24 -18.83
N MET A 64 4.10 -10.50 -18.29
CA MET A 64 4.54 -9.98 -16.99
C MET A 64 4.95 -8.50 -17.03
N VAL A 65 5.25 -7.95 -18.22
CA VAL A 65 5.75 -6.58 -18.36
C VAL A 65 4.69 -5.57 -17.92
N GLY A 66 3.41 -5.80 -18.22
CA GLY A 66 2.32 -4.92 -17.85
C GLY A 66 2.21 -4.73 -16.32
N PRO A 67 1.99 -5.80 -15.54
CA PRO A 67 1.95 -5.71 -14.09
C PRO A 67 3.22 -5.12 -13.47
N ALA A 68 4.40 -5.52 -13.95
CA ALA A 68 5.68 -4.98 -13.47
C ALA A 68 5.81 -3.47 -13.73
N PHE A 69 5.37 -3.00 -14.90
CA PHE A 69 5.39 -1.58 -15.25
C PHE A 69 4.42 -0.76 -14.39
N VAL A 70 3.22 -1.29 -14.11
CA VAL A 70 2.26 -0.65 -13.21
C VAL A 70 2.86 -0.50 -11.81
N LEU A 71 3.52 -1.53 -11.28
CA LEU A 71 4.18 -1.44 -9.98
C LEU A 71 5.31 -0.40 -9.97
N ALA A 72 6.11 -0.32 -11.03
CA ALA A 72 7.16 0.69 -11.15
C ALA A 72 6.58 2.12 -11.15
N ILE A 73 5.48 2.36 -11.86
CA ILE A 73 4.80 3.67 -11.87
C ILE A 73 4.23 4.00 -10.49
N THR A 74 3.51 3.07 -9.87
CA THR A 74 2.95 3.25 -8.53
C THR A 74 4.07 3.56 -7.53
N ALA A 75 5.20 2.87 -7.65
CA ALA A 75 6.34 3.10 -6.80
C ALA A 75 6.96 4.49 -6.97
N ALA A 76 7.18 4.90 -8.22
CA ALA A 76 7.65 6.24 -8.54
C ALA A 76 6.72 7.32 -8.00
N TYR A 77 5.40 7.15 -8.16
CA TYR A 77 4.40 8.09 -7.67
C TYR A 77 4.38 8.20 -6.14
N TYR A 78 4.44 7.07 -5.42
CA TYR A 78 4.46 7.10 -3.95
C TYR A 78 5.73 7.73 -3.40
N LEU A 79 6.90 7.39 -3.95
CA LEU A 79 8.16 8.03 -3.53
C LEU A 79 8.16 9.52 -3.82
N TRP A 80 7.69 9.92 -5.01
CA TRP A 80 7.56 11.34 -5.37
C TRP A 80 6.59 12.09 -4.46
N SER A 81 5.42 11.52 -4.19
CA SER A 81 4.40 12.10 -3.31
C SER A 81 4.90 12.21 -1.86
N MET A 82 5.56 11.16 -1.37
CA MET A 82 6.14 11.11 -0.03
C MET A 82 7.23 12.16 0.15
N GLN A 83 8.17 12.27 -0.80
CA GLN A 83 9.21 13.28 -0.75
C GLN A 83 8.59 14.68 -0.68
N ARG A 84 7.59 14.96 -1.51
CA ARG A 84 6.97 16.29 -1.61
C ARG A 84 6.13 16.66 -0.39
N THR A 85 5.43 15.71 0.20
CA THR A 85 4.52 15.95 1.35
C THR A 85 5.26 15.92 2.69
N ILE A 86 6.11 14.92 2.91
CA ILE A 86 6.74 14.69 4.21
C ILE A 86 8.04 15.46 4.35
N PHE A 87 8.91 15.39 3.34
CA PHE A 87 10.32 15.80 3.46
C PHE A 87 10.64 17.17 2.83
N GLU A 88 9.96 17.57 1.76
CA GLU A 88 10.09 18.92 1.21
C GLU A 88 9.41 19.92 2.14
N GLY A 89 10.10 20.99 2.55
CA GLY A 89 9.52 21.99 3.45
C GLY A 89 10.49 23.05 3.99
N GLY A 90 11.80 22.78 4.06
CA GLY A 90 12.82 23.77 4.47
C GLY A 90 12.50 24.52 5.78
N ASP A 91 13.14 25.68 5.99
CA ASP A 91 12.78 26.61 7.07
C ASP A 91 11.52 27.44 6.75
N ASP A 92 11.17 27.55 5.46
CA ASP A 92 9.93 28.14 4.95
C ASP A 92 8.81 27.09 4.84
N THR A 93 8.55 26.32 5.89
CA THR A 93 7.34 25.51 5.93
C THR A 93 6.15 26.45 5.80
N GLN A 94 5.40 26.37 4.70
CA GLN A 94 4.13 27.06 4.55
C GLN A 94 3.04 26.15 5.12
N PRO A 95 2.64 26.30 6.40
CA PRO A 95 1.38 25.71 6.82
C PRO A 95 0.27 26.22 5.90
N PRO A 96 -0.75 25.39 5.59
CA PRO A 96 -1.84 25.80 4.73
C PRO A 96 -2.38 27.17 5.13
N ALA A 97 -2.71 28.04 4.16
CA ALA A 97 -3.26 29.37 4.42
C ALA A 97 -4.52 29.35 5.32
N SER A 98 -5.20 28.20 5.40
CA SER A 98 -6.36 27.93 6.27
C SER A 98 -6.02 27.83 7.76
N LEU A 99 -4.75 27.66 8.14
CA LEU A 99 -4.33 27.60 9.54
C LEU A 99 -4.01 28.97 10.16
N HIS A 100 -4.02 30.06 9.39
CA HIS A 100 -3.84 31.44 9.89
C HIS A 100 -2.68 31.61 10.91
N GLY A 101 -1.57 30.90 10.73
CA GLY A 101 -0.40 30.98 11.62
C GLY A 101 -0.49 30.17 12.93
N GLN A 102 -1.52 29.35 13.12
CA GLN A 102 -1.60 28.41 14.26
C GLN A 102 -0.75 27.16 14.01
N PRO A 103 -0.11 26.60 15.06
CA PRO A 103 0.62 25.34 14.94
C PRO A 103 -0.35 24.22 14.57
N VAL A 104 0.03 23.38 13.61
CA VAL A 104 -0.79 22.24 13.20
C VAL A 104 -0.85 21.25 14.37
N PRO A 105 -2.04 20.91 14.90
CA PRO A 105 -2.11 19.89 15.93
C PRO A 105 -1.78 18.54 15.33
N ASP A 106 -0.84 17.82 15.95
CA ASP A 106 -0.57 16.42 15.66
C ASP A 106 -1.78 15.55 16.03
N ILE A 107 -1.79 14.31 15.54
CA ILE A 107 -2.95 13.43 15.72
C ILE A 107 -3.23 13.12 17.20
N THR A 108 -4.50 12.88 17.50
CA THR A 108 -4.98 12.56 18.85
C THR A 108 -4.51 11.19 19.31
N GLY A 109 -4.46 10.94 20.62
CA GLY A 109 -3.97 9.68 21.17
C GLY A 109 -4.73 8.44 20.67
N ALA A 110 -6.01 8.56 20.39
CA ALA A 110 -6.81 7.48 19.81
C ALA A 110 -6.40 7.17 18.36
N GLU A 111 -6.15 8.21 17.55
CA GLU A 111 -5.64 8.04 16.18
C GLU A 111 -4.24 7.42 16.18
N LYS A 112 -3.37 7.80 17.14
CA LYS A 112 -2.06 7.15 17.31
C LYS A 112 -2.20 5.65 17.53
N TRP A 113 -3.10 5.26 18.43
CA TRP A 113 -3.38 3.85 18.70
C TRP A 113 -3.89 3.11 17.46
N ALA A 114 -4.83 3.70 16.72
CA ALA A 114 -5.33 3.10 15.49
C ALA A 114 -4.20 2.87 14.46
N MET A 115 -3.31 3.85 14.27
CA MET A 115 -2.18 3.73 13.35
C MET A 115 -1.20 2.63 13.77
N VAL A 116 -0.92 2.49 15.08
CA VAL A 116 -0.05 1.42 15.60
C VAL A 116 -0.68 0.05 15.38
N VAL A 117 -1.97 -0.10 15.66
CA VAL A 117 -2.69 -1.36 15.46
C VAL A 117 -2.66 -1.75 13.98
N MET A 118 -2.94 -0.81 13.07
CA MET A 118 -2.84 -1.05 11.63
C MET A 118 -1.43 -1.45 11.22
N ALA A 119 -0.41 -0.74 11.69
CA ALA A 119 0.98 -1.07 11.40
C ALA A 119 1.37 -2.46 11.91
N ALA A 120 0.93 -2.82 13.12
CA ALA A 120 1.17 -4.13 13.71
C ALA A 120 0.54 -5.25 12.86
N PHE A 121 -0.70 -5.09 12.40
CA PHE A 121 -1.33 -6.08 11.52
C PHE A 121 -0.64 -6.20 10.16
N THR A 122 -0.24 -5.06 9.57
CA THR A 122 0.51 -5.05 8.30
C THR A 122 1.83 -5.81 8.41
N ILE A 123 2.54 -5.68 9.53
CA ILE A 123 3.78 -6.44 9.79
C ILE A 123 3.44 -7.90 10.10
N LEU A 124 2.43 -8.16 10.94
CA LEU A 124 2.01 -9.50 11.33
C LEU A 124 1.72 -10.37 10.11
N PHE A 125 0.91 -9.88 9.18
CA PHE A 125 0.58 -10.61 7.96
C PHE A 125 1.71 -10.61 6.93
N GLY A 126 2.63 -9.64 6.99
CA GLY A 126 3.84 -9.66 6.16
C GLY A 126 4.87 -10.71 6.60
N VAL A 127 5.03 -10.93 7.91
CA VAL A 127 5.94 -11.92 8.47
C VAL A 127 5.30 -13.31 8.54
N MET A 128 4.02 -13.37 8.91
CA MET A 128 3.27 -14.62 9.11
C MET A 128 2.01 -14.68 8.23
N PRO A 129 2.16 -14.76 6.90
CA PRO A 129 1.02 -14.70 5.98
C PRO A 129 0.08 -15.90 6.08
N TRP A 130 0.59 -17.07 6.50
CA TRP A 130 -0.20 -18.30 6.62
C TRP A 130 -1.44 -18.13 7.52
N ILE A 131 -1.38 -17.27 8.54
CA ILE A 131 -2.53 -17.00 9.43
C ILE A 131 -3.75 -16.54 8.61
N ALA A 132 -3.53 -15.66 7.64
CA ALA A 132 -4.60 -15.17 6.76
C ALA A 132 -4.87 -16.13 5.61
N LEU A 133 -3.82 -16.71 5.02
CA LEU A 133 -3.95 -17.59 3.86
C LEU A 133 -4.68 -18.90 4.19
N ASP A 134 -4.38 -19.53 5.32
CA ASP A 134 -5.01 -20.79 5.74
C ASP A 134 -6.51 -20.61 5.95
N MET A 135 -6.93 -19.45 6.47
CA MET A 135 -8.35 -19.12 6.64
C MET A 135 -9.10 -19.00 5.31
N MET A 136 -8.44 -18.48 4.27
CA MET A 136 -9.05 -18.26 2.96
C MET A 136 -8.88 -19.44 2.00
N HIS A 137 -7.93 -20.34 2.26
CA HIS A 137 -7.51 -21.40 1.34
C HIS A 137 -8.68 -22.26 0.88
N GLY A 138 -9.42 -22.87 1.83
CA GLY A 138 -10.53 -23.77 1.48
C GLY A 138 -11.68 -23.07 0.75
N TRP A 139 -11.98 -21.82 1.07
CA TRP A 139 -13.00 -21.03 0.36
C TRP A 139 -12.56 -20.65 -1.05
N THR A 140 -11.27 -20.36 -1.22
CA THR A 140 -10.70 -19.99 -2.52
C THR A 140 -10.69 -21.20 -3.46
N GLU A 141 -10.26 -22.36 -2.99
CA GLU A 141 -10.30 -23.60 -3.79
C GLU A 141 -11.72 -23.97 -4.21
N ALA A 142 -12.65 -23.98 -3.25
CA ALA A 142 -14.06 -24.27 -3.55
C ALA A 142 -14.63 -23.30 -4.59
N PHE A 143 -14.34 -22.00 -4.47
CA PHE A 143 -14.77 -21.01 -5.47
C PHE A 143 -14.18 -21.27 -6.87
N PHE A 144 -12.89 -21.57 -6.95
CA PHE A 144 -12.23 -21.84 -8.24
C PHE A 144 -12.77 -23.09 -8.92
N GLU A 145 -12.95 -24.19 -8.17
CA GLU A 145 -13.41 -25.46 -8.73
C GLU A 145 -14.89 -25.46 -9.08
N THR A 146 -15.73 -24.88 -8.22
CA THR A 146 -17.20 -24.96 -8.38
C THR A 146 -17.75 -23.92 -9.33
N LEU A 147 -17.12 -22.74 -9.43
CA LEU A 147 -17.66 -21.59 -10.15
C LEU A 147 -16.76 -21.16 -11.30
N LEU A 148 -15.48 -20.92 -11.03
CA LEU A 148 -14.60 -20.24 -11.99
C LEU A 148 -14.16 -21.15 -13.15
N ILE A 149 -13.68 -22.37 -12.86
CA ILE A 149 -13.22 -23.33 -13.87
C ILE A 149 -14.36 -23.78 -14.80
N PRO A 150 -15.57 -24.12 -14.31
CA PRO A 150 -16.69 -24.45 -15.17
C PRO A 150 -17.03 -23.32 -16.14
N ILE A 151 -17.12 -22.07 -15.67
CA ILE A 151 -17.43 -20.92 -16.53
C ILE A 151 -16.35 -20.72 -17.60
N LEU A 152 -15.07 -20.79 -17.23
CA LEU A 152 -13.96 -20.61 -18.18
C LEU A 152 -13.86 -21.71 -19.24
N LYS A 153 -14.21 -22.95 -18.89
CA LYS A 153 -14.20 -24.10 -19.82
C LYS A 153 -15.48 -24.21 -20.67
N GLY A 154 -16.37 -23.22 -20.60
CA GLY A 154 -17.63 -23.23 -21.36
C GLY A 154 -18.68 -24.17 -20.77
N GLY A 155 -18.76 -24.26 -19.44
CA GLY A 155 -19.75 -25.04 -18.73
C GLY A 155 -21.15 -24.44 -18.85
N ALA A 156 -21.89 -24.92 -19.86
CA ALA A 156 -23.31 -24.75 -20.16
C ALA A 156 -23.84 -23.30 -20.34
#